data_AF-A0A2M7KVW9-F1
#
_entry.id   AF-A0A2M7KVW9-F1
#
_cell.length_a   1.000
_cell.length_b   1.000
_cell.length_c   1.000
_cell.angle_alpha   90.00
_cell.angle_beta   90.00
_cell.angle_gamma   90.00
#
_symmetry.space_group_name_H-M   'P 1'
#
loop_
_entity.id
_entity.type
_entity.pdbx_description
1 polymer ?
#
loop_
_entity_poly.entity_id
_entity_poly.type
_entity_poly.pdbx_seq_one_letter_code
_entity_poly.pdbx_strand_id
1 'polypeptide(L)'
;MICERFGNSKFRDLCEKQYNHSMPSSKLQPPVWISTPVALQKLAGELTRQPRLAVDTESNSLHAYREQVCLIQFSTHETDYLLDPLKLNDLSPLAPIFANPKIEKTFHAAEYDIITLKRDFGFSFANIFDTMQAARILGYKQVGLDSILAERFGVVVNKRYQKADWGRRPLSRDELNYARFDT
;
A
#
# COMPACT_ATOMS: atom_id res chain seq x y z
N MET A 1 -5.05 26.21 -29.24
CA MET A 1 -5.70 27.24 -28.41
C MET A 1 -7.20 26.95 -28.35
N ILE A 2 -7.59 25.86 -27.69
CA ILE A 2 -8.99 25.49 -27.42
C ILE A 2 -8.96 24.69 -26.11
N CYS A 3 -9.37 25.30 -25.00
CA CYS A 3 -10.03 24.67 -23.84
C CYS A 3 -10.15 25.67 -22.69
N GLU A 4 -10.93 26.72 -22.88
CA GLU A 4 -11.56 27.47 -21.79
C GLU A 4 -13.04 27.13 -21.82
N ARG A 5 -13.49 26.10 -21.07
CA ARG A 5 -14.91 25.87 -20.79
C ARG A 5 -15.18 24.75 -19.77
N PHE A 6 -14.56 24.80 -18.59
CA PHE A 6 -15.13 24.16 -17.39
C PHE A 6 -14.69 24.91 -16.13
N GLY A 7 -15.08 26.19 -16.04
CA GLY A 7 -15.02 26.97 -14.81
C GLY A 7 -16.26 26.74 -13.95
N ASN A 8 -16.39 25.54 -13.35
CA ASN A 8 -17.49 25.27 -12.42
C ASN A 8 -16.93 25.16 -11.00
N SER A 9 -16.94 26.28 -10.26
CA SER A 9 -16.45 26.38 -8.88
C SER A 9 -17.08 25.35 -7.94
N LYS A 10 -18.31 24.91 -8.25
CA LYS A 10 -19.03 23.87 -7.50
C LYS A 10 -18.32 22.50 -7.47
N PHE A 11 -17.58 22.11 -8.52
CA PHE A 11 -16.90 20.82 -8.57
C PHE A 11 -15.57 20.82 -7.79
N ARG A 12 -14.87 21.95 -7.78
CA ARG A 12 -13.70 22.19 -6.92
C ARG A 12 -14.12 22.26 -5.45
N ASP A 13 -15.19 22.98 -5.14
CA ASP A 13 -15.72 23.10 -3.78
C ASP A 13 -16.23 21.77 -3.21
N LEU A 14 -16.81 20.88 -4.04
CA LEU A 14 -17.24 19.54 -3.60
C LEU A 14 -16.06 18.62 -3.30
N CYS A 15 -14.96 18.73 -4.05
CA CYS A 15 -13.73 17.96 -3.79
C CYS A 15 -12.93 18.55 -2.60
N GLU A 16 -12.89 19.88 -2.42
CA GLU A 16 -12.20 20.50 -1.28
C GLU A 16 -12.95 20.31 0.04
N LYS A 17 -14.29 20.37 0.04
CA LYS A 17 -15.09 20.26 1.28
C LYS A 17 -15.20 18.84 1.83
N GLN A 18 -14.92 17.82 1.02
CA GLN A 18 -15.00 16.42 1.46
C GLN A 18 -13.67 15.87 2.01
N TYR A 19 -12.54 16.52 1.71
CA TYR A 19 -11.19 16.05 2.09
C TYR A 19 -10.48 16.92 3.14
N ASN A 20 -10.96 18.14 3.42
CA ASN A 20 -10.41 19.00 4.48
C ASN A 20 -11.14 18.83 5.81
N HIS A 21 -11.40 17.59 6.24
CA HIS A 21 -11.51 17.35 7.67
C HIS A 21 -10.08 17.35 8.20
N SER A 22 -9.75 18.33 9.04
CA SER A 22 -8.49 18.37 9.77
C SER A 22 -8.20 16.98 10.30
N MET A 23 -7.17 16.32 9.79
CA MET A 23 -6.74 15.01 10.27
C MET A 23 -6.54 15.15 11.78
N PRO A 24 -7.33 14.47 12.62
CA PRO A 24 -7.08 14.50 14.04
C PRO A 24 -5.65 14.03 14.25
N SER A 25 -4.92 14.68 15.14
CA SER A 25 -3.62 14.24 15.64
C SER A 25 -3.81 12.94 16.45
N SER A 26 -4.34 11.91 15.81
CA SER A 26 -4.45 10.58 16.35
C SER A 26 -3.08 9.95 16.23
N LYS A 27 -2.53 9.51 17.36
CA LYS A 27 -1.40 8.60 17.33
C LYS A 27 -1.84 7.39 16.51
N LEU A 28 -1.26 7.26 15.33
CA LEU A 28 -1.34 6.11 14.45
C LEU A 28 -1.27 4.81 15.28
N GLN A 29 -2.36 4.03 15.34
CA GLN A 29 -2.46 2.80 16.15
C GLN A 29 -1.38 1.79 15.75
N PRO A 30 -0.69 1.07 16.66
CA PRO A 30 0.35 0.13 16.26
C PRO A 30 -0.14 -0.88 15.21
N PRO A 31 0.68 -1.21 14.19
CA PRO A 31 0.26 -2.15 13.15
C PRO A 31 0.08 -3.55 13.73
N VAL A 32 -0.84 -4.31 13.16
CA VAL A 32 -1.08 -5.70 13.54
C VAL A 32 -0.09 -6.59 12.79
N TRP A 33 0.78 -7.28 13.54
CA TRP A 33 1.76 -8.21 12.99
C TRP A 33 1.14 -9.58 12.71
N ILE A 34 1.28 -10.07 11.48
CA ILE A 34 0.71 -11.33 11.01
C ILE A 34 1.84 -12.28 10.62
N SER A 35 2.05 -13.32 11.44
CA SER A 35 3.09 -14.33 11.19
C SER A 35 2.66 -15.75 11.55
N THR A 36 1.36 -15.98 11.69
CA THR A 36 0.80 -17.32 11.98
C THR A 36 -0.38 -17.62 11.05
N PRO A 37 -0.65 -18.89 10.70
CA PRO A 37 -1.80 -19.24 9.85
C PRO A 37 -3.13 -18.76 10.42
N VAL A 38 -3.30 -18.81 11.75
CA VAL A 38 -4.53 -18.34 12.42
C VAL A 38 -4.70 -16.84 12.25
N ALA A 39 -3.63 -16.06 12.40
CA ALA A 39 -3.67 -14.61 12.18
C ALA A 39 -3.91 -14.26 10.71
N LEU A 40 -3.34 -15.03 9.76
CA LEU A 40 -3.57 -14.87 8.33
C LEU A 40 -5.04 -15.09 7.95
N GLN A 41 -5.67 -16.13 8.49
CA GLN A 41 -7.10 -16.39 8.24
C GLN A 41 -7.99 -15.26 8.76
N LYS A 42 -7.66 -14.72 9.95
CA LYS A 42 -8.35 -13.55 10.49
C LYS A 42 -8.18 -12.33 9.58
N LEU A 43 -6.93 -12.02 9.18
CA LEU A 43 -6.63 -10.96 8.23
C LEU A 43 -7.47 -11.11 6.95
N ALA A 44 -7.47 -12.28 6.32
CA ALA A 44 -8.22 -12.52 5.10
C ALA A 44 -9.73 -12.28 5.28
N GLY A 45 -10.28 -12.70 6.42
CA GLY A 45 -11.67 -12.43 6.79
C GLY A 45 -11.97 -10.94 6.93
N GLU A 46 -11.06 -10.16 7.53
CA GLU A 46 -11.18 -8.70 7.64
C GLU A 46 -11.11 -8.01 6.28
N LEU A 47 -10.09 -8.33 5.46
CA LEU A 47 -9.85 -7.69 4.17
C LEU A 47 -10.97 -7.97 3.16
N THR A 48 -11.60 -9.15 3.22
CA THR A 48 -12.73 -9.52 2.34
C THR A 48 -13.93 -8.59 2.51
N ARG A 49 -14.08 -7.93 3.67
CA ARG A 49 -15.20 -7.02 3.96
C ARG A 49 -14.93 -5.58 3.56
N GLN A 50 -13.71 -5.26 3.13
CA GLN A 50 -13.32 -3.90 2.79
C GLN A 50 -13.69 -3.59 1.34
N PRO A 51 -14.24 -2.40 1.04
CA PRO A 51 -14.49 -1.98 -0.34
C PRO A 51 -13.19 -1.63 -1.08
N ARG A 52 -12.17 -1.19 -0.33
CA ARG A 52 -10.83 -0.88 -0.84
C ARG A 52 -9.79 -1.10 0.24
N LEU A 53 -8.55 -1.35 -0.17
CA LEU A 53 -7.40 -1.52 0.71
C LEU A 53 -6.12 -1.04 0.02
N ALA A 54 -5.22 -0.45 0.78
CA ALA A 54 -3.87 -0.13 0.30
C ALA A 54 -2.96 -1.35 0.45
N VAL A 55 -2.05 -1.55 -0.50
CA VAL A 55 -1.09 -2.65 -0.52
C VAL A 55 0.28 -2.10 -0.93
N ASP A 56 1.30 -2.59 -0.25
CA ASP A 56 2.71 -2.40 -0.62
C ASP A 56 3.49 -3.68 -0.29
N THR A 57 4.69 -3.84 -0.86
CA THR A 57 5.56 -4.98 -0.57
C THR A 57 7.01 -4.58 -0.38
N GLU A 58 7.70 -5.33 0.49
CA GLU A 58 9.15 -5.22 0.62
C GLU A 58 9.83 -6.52 0.20
N SER A 59 10.88 -6.40 -0.61
CA SER A 59 11.63 -7.53 -1.17
C SER A 59 13.13 -7.41 -0.88
N ASN A 60 13.85 -8.54 -0.93
CA ASN A 60 15.30 -8.58 -0.70
C ASN A 60 16.15 -8.53 -2.00
N SER A 61 15.67 -7.81 -3.02
CA SER A 61 16.21 -7.82 -4.40
C SER A 61 17.68 -7.41 -4.50
N LEU A 62 18.14 -6.51 -3.64
CA LEU A 62 19.54 -6.07 -3.61
C LEU A 62 20.48 -7.05 -2.87
N HIS A 63 19.94 -8.09 -2.24
CA HIS A 63 20.66 -8.99 -1.34
C HIS A 63 20.57 -10.47 -1.74
N ALA A 64 19.75 -10.82 -2.73
CA ALA A 64 19.57 -12.18 -3.21
C ALA A 64 19.47 -12.27 -4.73
N TYR A 65 20.11 -13.28 -5.34
CA TYR A 65 20.02 -13.52 -6.79
C TYR A 65 18.60 -13.92 -7.22
N ARG A 66 17.94 -14.75 -6.41
CA ARG A 66 16.50 -14.99 -6.48
C ARG A 66 15.86 -14.24 -5.34
N GLU A 67 15.45 -13.01 -5.64
CA GLU A 67 14.68 -12.19 -4.71
C GLU A 67 13.34 -12.85 -4.39
N GLN A 68 12.78 -12.48 -3.25
CA GLN A 68 11.43 -12.87 -2.84
C GLN A 68 10.76 -11.75 -2.05
N VAL A 69 9.44 -11.73 -2.07
CA VAL A 69 8.64 -10.86 -1.19
C VAL A 69 8.88 -11.27 0.26
N CYS A 70 9.33 -10.30 1.05
CA CYS A 70 9.75 -10.47 2.44
C CYS A 70 8.80 -9.81 3.43
N LEU A 71 7.99 -8.84 3.01
CA LEU A 71 6.92 -8.23 3.80
C LEU A 71 5.79 -7.85 2.85
N ILE A 72 4.55 -7.96 3.33
CA ILE A 72 3.39 -7.43 2.63
C ILE A 72 2.64 -6.53 3.62
N GLN A 73 2.37 -5.29 3.18
CA GLN A 73 1.66 -4.30 3.96
C GLN A 73 0.23 -4.19 3.47
N PHE A 74 -0.70 -4.05 4.40
CA PHE A 74 -2.09 -3.73 4.10
C PHE A 74 -2.59 -2.62 5.00
N SER A 75 -3.21 -1.58 4.45
CA SER A 75 -3.98 -0.61 5.24
C SER A 75 -5.45 -0.66 4.84
N THR A 76 -6.32 -0.73 5.85
CA THR A 76 -7.74 -0.43 5.73
C THR A 76 -7.99 0.99 6.22
N HIS A 77 -9.26 1.41 6.27
CA HIS A 77 -9.59 2.71 6.88
C HIS A 77 -9.22 2.77 8.38
N GLU A 78 -9.14 1.63 9.07
CA GLU A 78 -9.02 1.59 10.54
C GLU A 78 -7.73 0.95 11.03
N THR A 79 -7.05 0.12 10.23
CA THR A 79 -5.98 -0.73 10.72
C THR A 79 -4.92 -1.00 9.66
N ASP A 80 -3.67 -0.91 10.10
CA ASP A 80 -2.48 -1.26 9.33
C ASP A 80 -2.04 -2.67 9.73
N TYR A 81 -1.69 -3.50 8.75
CA TYR A 81 -1.25 -4.87 8.93
C TYR A 81 0.11 -5.06 8.28
N LEU A 82 1.01 -5.74 9.00
CA LEU A 82 2.32 -6.13 8.49
C LEU A 82 2.38 -7.66 8.50
N LEU A 83 2.36 -8.24 7.30
CA LEU A 83 2.37 -9.68 7.08
C LEU A 83 3.78 -10.17 6.78
N ASP A 84 4.26 -11.14 7.56
CA ASP A 84 5.52 -11.84 7.34
C ASP A 84 5.31 -13.11 6.49
N PRO A 85 5.48 -13.04 5.16
CA PRO A 85 5.33 -14.20 4.29
C PRO A 85 6.39 -15.28 4.56
N LEU A 86 7.57 -14.92 5.09
CA LEU A 86 8.66 -15.88 5.32
C LEU A 86 8.38 -16.86 6.47
N LYS A 87 7.40 -16.55 7.32
CA LYS A 87 6.93 -17.40 8.42
C LYS A 87 5.75 -18.30 8.04
N LEU A 88 5.24 -18.18 6.81
CA LEU A 88 4.00 -18.80 6.37
C LEU A 88 4.27 -19.65 5.12
N ASN A 89 3.89 -20.92 5.17
CA ASN A 89 4.05 -21.82 4.03
C ASN A 89 2.95 -21.66 2.98
N ASP A 90 1.86 -20.98 3.31
CA ASP A 90 0.70 -20.80 2.45
C ASP A 90 0.07 -19.43 2.65
N LEU A 91 -0.04 -18.66 1.55
CA LEU A 91 -0.73 -17.37 1.47
C LEU A 91 -1.99 -17.44 0.61
N SER A 92 -2.44 -18.63 0.21
CA SER A 92 -3.68 -18.84 -0.54
C SER A 92 -4.93 -18.17 0.04
N PRO A 93 -5.07 -17.93 1.38
CA PRO A 93 -6.20 -17.18 1.91
C PRO A 93 -6.32 -15.74 1.37
N LEU A 94 -5.23 -15.15 0.87
CA LEU A 94 -5.22 -13.81 0.29
C LEU A 94 -5.60 -13.80 -1.20
N ALA A 95 -5.48 -14.94 -1.89
CA ALA A 95 -5.72 -15.01 -3.34
C ALA A 95 -7.13 -14.51 -3.74
N PRO A 96 -8.22 -14.87 -3.03
CA PRO A 96 -9.55 -14.35 -3.35
C PRO A 96 -9.65 -12.82 -3.25
N ILE A 97 -8.90 -12.18 -2.35
CA ILE A 97 -8.96 -10.72 -2.14
C ILE A 97 -8.33 -9.98 -3.32
N PHE A 98 -7.14 -10.41 -3.76
CA PHE A 98 -6.48 -9.83 -4.93
C PHE A 98 -7.27 -10.05 -6.22
N ALA A 99 -7.88 -11.22 -6.38
CA ALA A 99 -8.68 -11.58 -7.55
C ALA A 99 -10.09 -10.93 -7.57
N ASN A 100 -10.58 -10.40 -6.43
CA ASN A 100 -11.95 -9.90 -6.34
C ASN A 100 -12.12 -8.53 -7.03
N PRO A 101 -12.95 -8.41 -8.08
CA PRO A 101 -13.16 -7.13 -8.77
C PRO A 101 -13.96 -6.12 -7.94
N LYS A 102 -14.63 -6.55 -6.87
CA LYS A 102 -15.41 -5.65 -5.98
C LYS A 102 -14.57 -4.96 -4.92
N ILE A 103 -13.34 -5.41 -4.70
CA ILE A 103 -12.40 -4.83 -3.74
C ILE A 103 -11.35 -4.09 -4.56
N GLU A 104 -11.22 -2.79 -4.37
CA GLU A 104 -10.16 -2.02 -5.01
C GLU A 104 -8.83 -2.20 -4.26
N LYS A 105 -7.77 -2.56 -4.97
CA LYS A 105 -6.42 -2.62 -4.41
C LYS A 105 -5.67 -1.36 -4.83
N THR A 106 -5.45 -0.46 -3.89
CA THR A 106 -4.67 0.74 -4.10
C THR A 106 -3.19 0.45 -3.89
N PHE A 107 -2.37 0.79 -4.87
CA PHE A 107 -0.92 0.68 -4.83
C PHE A 107 -0.29 2.03 -5.20
N HIS A 108 1.01 2.17 -4.99
CA HIS A 108 1.81 3.24 -5.56
C HIS A 108 2.94 2.66 -6.42
N ALA A 109 2.89 2.85 -7.74
CA ALA A 109 3.86 2.23 -8.67
C ALA A 109 3.85 0.69 -8.65
N ALA A 110 2.65 0.12 -8.81
CA ALA A 110 2.30 -1.28 -8.53
C ALA A 110 2.98 -2.35 -9.41
N GLU A 111 3.67 -1.94 -10.47
CA GLU A 111 4.16 -2.85 -11.51
C GLU A 111 5.03 -3.97 -10.92
N TYR A 112 5.97 -3.61 -10.06
CA TYR A 112 6.90 -4.55 -9.47
C TYR A 112 6.23 -5.43 -8.39
N ASP A 113 5.35 -4.86 -7.57
CA ASP A 113 4.57 -5.60 -6.56
C ASP A 113 3.72 -6.69 -7.21
N ILE A 114 3.01 -6.36 -8.28
CA ILE A 114 2.15 -7.31 -8.99
C ILE A 114 2.96 -8.46 -9.58
N ILE A 115 4.12 -8.15 -10.18
CA ILE A 115 5.01 -9.17 -10.77
C ILE A 115 5.52 -10.11 -9.68
N THR A 116 6.02 -9.58 -8.57
CA THR A 116 6.61 -10.37 -7.49
C THR A 116 5.56 -11.18 -6.73
N LEU A 117 4.41 -10.60 -6.39
CA LEU A 117 3.30 -11.32 -5.76
C LEU A 117 2.74 -12.44 -6.64
N LYS A 118 2.67 -12.23 -7.95
CA LYS A 118 2.27 -13.28 -8.90
C LYS A 118 3.33 -14.39 -9.00
N ARG A 119 4.62 -14.02 -9.06
CA ARG A 119 5.73 -14.97 -9.14
C ARG A 119 5.82 -15.84 -7.88
N ASP A 120 5.75 -15.22 -6.71
CA ASP A 120 6.04 -15.89 -5.44
C ASP A 120 4.83 -16.64 -4.90
N PHE A 121 3.61 -16.14 -5.14
CA PHE A 121 2.39 -16.67 -4.52
C PHE A 121 1.29 -17.05 -5.51
N GLY A 122 1.50 -16.85 -6.82
CA GLY A 122 0.53 -17.23 -7.85
C GLY A 122 -0.74 -16.37 -7.86
N PHE A 123 -0.72 -15.18 -7.24
CA PHE A 123 -1.89 -14.32 -7.18
C PHE A 123 -2.31 -13.78 -8.55
N SER A 124 -3.61 -13.65 -8.74
CA SER A 124 -4.23 -12.91 -9.83
C SER A 124 -4.86 -11.63 -9.29
N PHE A 125 -4.96 -10.62 -10.15
CA PHE A 125 -5.36 -9.28 -9.74
C PHE A 125 -6.53 -8.78 -10.58
N ALA A 126 -7.48 -8.12 -9.91
CA ALA A 126 -8.56 -7.36 -10.54
C ALA A 126 -8.72 -6.03 -9.79
N ASN A 127 -9.28 -4.99 -10.42
CA ASN A 127 -9.59 -3.71 -9.76
C ASN A 127 -8.40 -3.10 -8.99
N ILE A 128 -7.31 -2.81 -9.70
CA ILE A 128 -6.13 -2.12 -9.17
C ILE A 128 -6.27 -0.62 -9.44
N PHE A 129 -5.96 0.19 -8.43
CA PHE A 129 -5.79 1.63 -8.57
C PHE A 129 -4.34 2.00 -8.25
N ASP A 130 -3.60 2.53 -9.23
CA ASP A 130 -2.21 2.95 -9.05
C ASP A 130 -2.13 4.48 -8.89
N THR A 131 -1.73 4.92 -7.71
CA THR A 131 -1.64 6.35 -7.35
C THR A 131 -0.53 7.09 -8.08
N MET A 132 0.59 6.43 -8.44
CA MET A 132 1.65 7.05 -9.26
C MET A 132 1.12 7.33 -10.67
N GLN A 133 0.40 6.36 -11.25
CA GLN A 133 -0.20 6.52 -12.57
C GLN A 133 -1.28 7.60 -12.57
N ALA A 134 -2.11 7.65 -11.52
CA ALA A 134 -3.08 8.72 -11.33
C ALA A 134 -2.40 10.10 -11.23
N ALA A 135 -1.31 10.22 -10.46
CA ALA A 135 -0.54 11.46 -10.34
C ALA A 135 0.04 11.92 -11.68
N ARG A 136 0.57 10.99 -12.49
CA ARG A 136 1.06 11.29 -13.85
C ARG A 136 -0.05 11.81 -14.75
N ILE A 137 -1.21 11.16 -14.77
CA ILE A 137 -2.37 11.56 -15.58
C ILE A 137 -2.86 12.95 -15.18
N LEU A 138 -2.87 13.25 -13.89
CA LEU A 138 -3.27 14.55 -13.36
C LEU A 138 -2.20 15.65 -13.55
N GLY A 139 -1.03 15.33 -14.11
CA GLY A 139 0.01 16.31 -14.43
C GLY A 139 0.85 16.76 -13.24
N TYR A 140 1.01 15.92 -12.21
CA TYR A 140 1.86 16.24 -11.06
C TYR A 140 3.33 16.30 -11.50
N LYS A 141 4.07 17.28 -10.97
CA LYS A 141 5.51 17.45 -11.27
C LYS A 141 6.34 16.34 -10.64
N GLN A 142 6.01 15.97 -9.41
CA GLN A 142 6.64 14.89 -8.67
C GLN A 142 5.60 13.80 -8.42
N VAL A 143 5.97 12.56 -8.70
CA VAL A 143 5.03 11.42 -8.68
C VAL A 143 5.45 10.33 -7.70
N GLY A 144 6.57 10.48 -7.01
CA GLY A 144 6.99 9.55 -5.96
C GLY A 144 6.14 9.69 -4.71
N LEU A 145 5.91 8.57 -4.01
CA LEU A 145 5.07 8.50 -2.82
C LEU A 145 5.46 9.54 -1.78
N ASP A 146 6.75 9.64 -1.46
CA ASP A 146 7.30 10.60 -0.51
C ASP A 146 6.95 12.06 -0.86
N SER A 147 7.02 12.39 -2.15
CA SER A 147 6.75 13.74 -2.64
C SER A 147 5.26 14.05 -2.54
N ILE A 148 4.41 13.08 -2.91
CA ILE A 148 2.96 13.22 -2.80
C ILE A 148 2.54 13.32 -1.34
N LEU A 149 3.09 12.48 -0.45
CA LEU A 149 2.81 12.51 0.97
C LEU A 149 3.19 13.84 1.61
N ALA A 150 4.37 14.37 1.27
CA ALA A 150 4.82 15.66 1.76
C ALA A 150 3.96 16.82 1.24
N GLU A 151 3.68 16.87 -0.07
CA GLU A 151 2.94 17.96 -0.70
C GLU A 151 1.45 17.98 -0.28
N ARG A 152 0.83 16.80 -0.16
CA ARG A 152 -0.62 16.68 0.03
C ARG A 152 -1.04 16.52 1.48
N PHE A 153 -0.19 15.91 2.31
CA PHE A 153 -0.52 15.56 3.68
C PHE A 153 0.48 16.10 4.70
N GLY A 154 1.56 16.74 4.27
CA GLY A 154 2.62 17.22 5.17
C GLY A 154 3.40 16.09 5.85
N VAL A 155 3.31 14.87 5.32
CA VAL A 155 3.97 13.69 5.88
C VAL A 155 5.34 13.52 5.24
N VAL A 156 6.40 13.53 6.07
CA VAL A 156 7.78 13.33 5.62
C VAL A 156 8.19 11.89 5.93
N VAL A 157 8.45 11.11 4.87
CA VAL A 157 8.89 9.72 4.99
C VAL A 157 10.41 9.63 4.90
N ASN A 158 11.01 8.78 5.73
CA ASN A 158 12.46 8.58 5.75
C ASN A 158 12.86 7.43 4.82
N LYS A 159 13.55 7.72 3.71
CA LYS A 159 13.98 6.74 2.70
C LYS A 159 15.07 5.74 3.14
N ARG A 160 15.52 5.78 4.41
CA ARG A 160 16.66 5.00 4.89
C ARG A 160 16.55 3.50 4.64
N TYR A 161 15.34 2.94 4.70
CA TYR A 161 15.11 1.48 4.65
C TYR A 161 14.69 0.95 3.28
N GLN A 162 14.52 1.81 2.27
CA GLN A 162 14.15 1.38 0.91
C GLN A 162 15.13 0.34 0.30
N LYS A 163 16.38 0.31 0.78
CA LYS A 163 17.41 -0.64 0.31
C LYS A 163 17.84 -1.65 1.39
N ALA A 164 17.07 -1.75 2.48
CA ALA A 164 17.36 -2.66 3.57
C ALA A 164 17.27 -4.13 3.11
N ASP A 165 17.92 -5.00 3.86
CA ASP A 165 17.78 -6.45 3.66
C ASP A 165 16.55 -6.95 4.40
N TRP A 166 15.39 -6.82 3.74
CA TRP A 166 14.10 -7.23 4.28
C TRP A 166 13.97 -8.74 4.50
N GLY A 167 14.93 -9.55 4.03
CA GLY A 167 14.99 -10.98 4.34
C GLY A 167 15.45 -11.28 5.77
N ARG A 168 16.04 -10.30 6.47
CA ARG A 168 16.53 -10.48 7.84
C ARG A 168 15.40 -10.57 8.84
N ARG A 169 15.62 -11.38 9.89
CA ARG A 169 14.72 -11.48 11.04
C ARG A 169 15.50 -11.48 12.36
N PRO A 170 14.96 -10.88 13.43
CA PRO A 170 13.71 -10.09 13.46
C PRO A 170 13.88 -8.73 12.76
N LEU A 171 12.79 -8.15 12.26
CA LEU A 171 12.79 -6.77 11.79
C LEU A 171 12.90 -5.82 12.99
N SER A 172 13.67 -4.75 12.82
CA SER A 172 13.81 -3.69 13.81
C SER A 172 12.53 -2.85 13.90
N ARG A 173 12.37 -2.15 15.03
CA ARG A 173 11.23 -1.24 15.22
C ARG A 173 11.18 -0.14 14.17
N ASP A 174 12.33 0.34 13.71
CA ASP A 174 12.42 1.38 12.70
C ASP A 174 12.03 0.88 11.31
N GLU A 175 12.37 -0.37 10.97
CA GLU A 175 11.90 -1.02 9.73
C GLU A 175 10.39 -1.23 9.74
N LEU A 176 9.82 -1.69 10.86
CA LEU A 176 8.36 -1.84 11.00
C LEU A 176 7.63 -0.50 10.92
N ASN A 177 8.19 0.56 11.52
CA ASN A 177 7.64 1.91 11.41
C ASN A 177 7.75 2.46 9.99
N TYR A 178 8.88 2.21 9.31
CA TYR A 178 9.07 2.61 7.92
C TYR A 178 8.01 1.98 7.01
N ALA A 179 7.92 0.64 7.02
CA ALA A 179 7.01 -0.11 6.14
C ALA A 179 5.55 0.31 6.32
N ARG A 180 5.18 0.73 7.52
CA ARG A 180 3.84 1.20 7.83
C ARG A 180 3.46 2.48 7.08
N PHE A 181 4.41 3.37 6.80
CA PHE A 181 4.12 4.64 6.12
C PHE A 181 3.86 4.49 4.61
N ASP A 182 4.04 3.30 4.05
CA ASP A 182 3.86 3.05 2.62
C ASP A 182 2.42 2.72 2.21
N THR A 183 1.49 2.51 3.17
CA THR A 183 0.08 2.12 2.91
C THR A 183 -0.96 2.95 3.64
#